data_AF-A0A9X1FL91-F1
#
_entry.id   AF-A0A9X1FL91-F1
#
_cell.length_a   1.000
_cell.length_b   1.000
_cell.length_c   1.000
_cell.angle_alpha   90.00
_cell.angle_beta   90.00
_cell.angle_gamma   90.00
#
_symmetry.space_group_name_H-M   'P 1'
#
loop_
_entity.id
_entity.type
_entity.pdbx_description
1 polymer ?
#
loop_
_entity_poly.entity_id
_entity_poly.type
_entity_poly.pdbx_seq_one_letter_code
_entity_poly.pdbx_strand_id
1 'polypeptide(L)'
;MKTLKLLTLFTIFFTLIACEKEEETEPEVEIEVNETSIIPSSTSGRPNNYLGCIEISSRITTIQVWDHGQIDGDIVSIIANGNTIINQQTLDGPSNPITVDYDFTNNGFNYITLFAHNLGDIPPNTCTIAINGVQFVLEANLDANGSIDVIVTGYGVDCSDAGGNGGGNGGGGNGNDTGSLIFYVGEDLGCGPISVNLSSVGSDTITGYYSSTPDCGASAGANFSNLDPGVYSYTASCSGIDWSGTVTIEANTCLRQQLLPGSGGGGGGGSGTGDVKFWINQDFGCGNISVNVTSVGSSTISGYFPYAPSCDNSAAGGNFNNLTPGTYSYNASCNGYTWQGNFTVVEDQCLQFQLSL
;
A
#
# COMPACT_ATOMS: atom_id res chain seq x y z
N MET A 1 30.55 -98.77 -40.65
CA MET A 1 29.20 -98.92 -40.07
C MET A 1 29.18 -98.25 -38.69
N LYS A 2 28.17 -97.41 -38.45
CA LYS A 2 27.69 -96.88 -37.15
C LYS A 2 28.58 -95.81 -36.49
N THR A 3 28.19 -94.52 -36.57
CA THR A 3 27.29 -93.77 -35.64
C THR A 3 27.80 -93.83 -34.21
N LEU A 4 28.08 -92.71 -33.53
CA LEU A 4 27.04 -91.92 -32.86
C LEU A 4 27.64 -90.58 -32.39
N LYS A 5 26.97 -89.47 -32.72
CA LYS A 5 27.31 -88.11 -32.25
C LYS A 5 26.97 -88.00 -30.75
N LEU A 6 27.94 -87.59 -29.94
CA LEU A 6 27.72 -87.17 -28.56
C LEU A 6 27.30 -85.70 -28.59
N LEU A 7 25.99 -85.44 -28.46
CA LEU A 7 25.41 -84.11 -28.38
C LEU A 7 25.38 -83.71 -26.90
N THR A 8 26.30 -82.84 -26.49
CA THR A 8 26.33 -82.28 -25.14
C THR A 8 25.16 -81.30 -24.99
N LEU A 9 24.18 -81.67 -24.18
CA LEU A 9 23.02 -80.82 -23.86
C LEU A 9 23.45 -79.78 -22.83
N PHE A 10 23.68 -78.54 -23.26
CA PHE A 10 24.00 -77.41 -22.38
C PHE A 10 22.69 -76.77 -21.93
N THR A 11 22.26 -77.06 -20.70
CA THR A 11 21.06 -76.47 -20.10
C THR A 11 21.37 -75.01 -19.77
N ILE A 12 20.90 -74.09 -20.62
CA ILE A 12 20.99 -72.65 -20.38
C ILE A 12 19.93 -72.32 -19.32
N PHE A 13 20.36 -72.15 -18.07
CA PHE A 13 19.55 -71.57 -17.02
C PHE A 13 19.44 -70.08 -17.30
N PHE A 14 18.38 -69.67 -18.00
CA PHE A 14 18.02 -68.27 -18.19
C PHE A 14 17.54 -67.75 -16.83
N THR A 15 18.46 -67.24 -16.02
CA THR A 15 18.11 -66.32 -14.94
C THR A 15 17.46 -65.11 -15.60
N LEU A 16 16.14 -65.03 -15.50
CA LEU A 16 15.40 -63.80 -15.68
C LEU A 16 15.90 -62.83 -14.60
N ILE A 17 16.96 -62.09 -14.93
CA ILE A 17 17.23 -60.82 -14.28
C ILE A 17 16.11 -59.92 -14.80
N ALA A 18 14.97 -59.95 -14.12
CA ALA A 18 14.06 -58.83 -14.15
C ALA A 18 14.89 -57.66 -13.61
N CYS A 19 15.42 -56.86 -14.53
CA CYS A 19 15.88 -55.52 -14.21
C CYS A 19 14.59 -54.76 -13.88
N GLU A 20 14.16 -54.86 -12.63
CA GLU A 20 13.19 -53.93 -12.09
C GLU A 20 13.91 -52.60 -12.12
N LYS A 21 13.62 -51.81 -13.16
CA LYS A 21 14.09 -50.44 -13.27
C LYS A 21 13.56 -49.76 -12.01
N GLU A 22 14.44 -49.53 -11.05
CA GLU A 22 14.13 -48.68 -9.91
C GLU A 22 13.66 -47.36 -10.51
N GLU A 23 12.36 -47.08 -10.40
CA GLU A 23 11.84 -45.74 -10.64
C GLU A 23 12.50 -44.88 -9.58
N GLU A 24 13.54 -44.15 -9.99
CA GLU A 24 14.06 -43.03 -9.23
C GLU A 24 12.87 -42.11 -9.00
N THR A 25 12.33 -42.14 -7.78
CA THR A 25 11.26 -41.24 -7.36
C THR A 25 11.82 -39.83 -7.48
N GLU A 26 11.36 -39.07 -8.47
CA GLU A 26 11.69 -37.65 -8.55
C GLU A 26 11.32 -37.02 -7.20
N PRO A 27 12.22 -36.22 -6.61
CA PRO A 27 11.94 -35.59 -5.33
C PRO A 27 10.66 -34.76 -5.46
N GLU A 28 9.69 -34.99 -4.56
CA GLU A 28 8.52 -34.11 -4.46
C GLU A 28 9.02 -32.68 -4.25
N VAL A 29 8.72 -31.80 -5.20
CA VAL A 29 9.08 -30.39 -5.12
C VAL A 29 8.25 -29.76 -4.02
N GLU A 30 8.86 -29.44 -2.89
CA GLU A 30 8.21 -28.63 -1.85
C GLU A 30 7.89 -27.25 -2.42
N ILE A 31 6.61 -26.92 -2.47
CA ILE A 31 6.11 -25.66 -3.02
C ILE A 31 6.19 -24.60 -1.92
N GLU A 32 6.90 -23.52 -2.20
CA GLU A 32 7.06 -22.38 -1.30
C GLU A 32 5.70 -21.83 -0.87
N VAL A 33 5.53 -21.62 0.44
CA VAL A 33 4.38 -20.93 1.02
C VAL A 33 4.85 -19.52 1.38
N ASN A 34 4.40 -18.53 0.63
CA ASN A 34 4.65 -17.14 0.98
C ASN A 34 3.65 -16.74 2.07
N GLU A 35 4.15 -16.39 3.25
CA GLU A 35 3.32 -16.02 4.40
C GLU A 35 2.92 -14.54 4.43
N THR A 36 3.55 -13.71 3.59
CA THR A 36 3.28 -12.28 3.48
C THR A 36 3.29 -11.82 2.03
N SER A 37 2.77 -10.62 1.75
CA SER A 37 2.76 -10.05 0.41
C SER A 37 4.14 -10.05 -0.23
N ILE A 38 4.18 -10.41 -1.51
CA ILE A 38 5.38 -10.43 -2.35
C ILE A 38 5.27 -9.45 -3.52
N ILE A 39 4.35 -8.48 -3.45
CA ILE A 39 4.24 -7.40 -4.44
C ILE A 39 5.53 -6.57 -4.41
N PRO A 40 6.27 -6.46 -5.53
CA PRO A 40 7.43 -5.60 -5.57
C PRO A 40 7.00 -4.13 -5.49
N SER A 41 7.86 -3.27 -4.93
CA SER A 41 7.59 -1.82 -4.83
C SER A 41 7.36 -1.13 -6.19
N SER A 42 7.86 -1.74 -7.28
CA SER A 42 7.69 -1.24 -8.64
C SER A 42 7.72 -2.36 -9.66
N THR A 43 6.97 -2.20 -10.75
CA THR A 43 7.01 -3.06 -11.94
C THR A 43 7.21 -2.18 -13.18
N SER A 44 8.14 -2.58 -14.06
CA SER A 44 8.42 -1.86 -15.32
C SER A 44 8.74 -0.37 -15.13
N GLY A 45 9.38 -0.01 -14.01
CA GLY A 45 9.79 1.37 -13.71
C GLY A 45 8.71 2.26 -13.10
N ARG A 46 7.51 1.74 -12.84
CA ARG A 46 6.42 2.46 -12.14
C ARG A 46 6.16 1.84 -10.77
N PRO A 47 5.86 2.65 -9.73
CA PRO A 47 5.42 2.14 -8.45
C PRO A 47 4.16 1.27 -8.59
N ASN A 48 4.06 0.24 -7.76
CA ASN A 48 2.87 -0.60 -7.65
C ASN A 48 2.03 -0.13 -6.46
N ASN A 49 0.86 0.43 -6.74
CA ASN A 49 -0.12 0.78 -5.71
C ASN A 49 -0.86 -0.49 -5.29
N TYR A 50 -0.82 -0.80 -3.99
CA TYR A 50 -1.63 -1.88 -3.43
C TYR A 50 -3.10 -1.49 -3.47
N LEU A 51 -3.94 -2.31 -4.11
CA LEU A 51 -5.37 -2.09 -4.25
C LEU A 51 -6.20 -3.02 -3.36
N GLY A 52 -5.63 -4.13 -2.91
CA GLY A 52 -6.33 -5.12 -2.08
C GLY A 52 -5.86 -6.54 -2.35
N CYS A 53 -6.71 -7.51 -2.04
CA CYS A 53 -6.40 -8.93 -2.18
C CYS A 53 -7.61 -9.73 -2.66
N ILE A 54 -7.33 -10.91 -3.21
CA ILE A 54 -8.31 -11.92 -3.60
C ILE A 54 -7.87 -13.30 -3.12
N GLU A 55 -8.79 -14.06 -2.57
CA GLU A 55 -8.54 -15.43 -2.12
C GLU A 55 -8.95 -16.44 -3.19
N ILE A 56 -8.08 -17.41 -3.43
CA ILE A 56 -8.32 -18.52 -4.36
C ILE A 56 -8.03 -19.86 -3.68
N SER A 57 -8.71 -20.92 -4.13
CA SER A 57 -8.58 -22.27 -3.56
C SER A 57 -7.59 -23.17 -4.31
N SER A 58 -7.05 -22.72 -5.44
CA SER A 58 -6.14 -23.48 -6.30
C SER A 58 -5.13 -22.55 -6.96
N ARG A 59 -3.86 -22.98 -7.03
CA ARG A 59 -2.79 -22.27 -7.77
C ARG A 59 -3.05 -22.20 -9.28
N ILE A 60 -3.56 -23.30 -9.84
CA ILE A 60 -3.94 -23.37 -11.25
C ILE A 60 -5.35 -22.81 -11.36
N THR A 61 -5.49 -21.71 -12.09
CA THR A 61 -6.75 -20.99 -12.24
C THR A 61 -6.87 -20.35 -13.61
N THR A 62 -8.12 -20.15 -14.04
CA THR A 62 -8.43 -19.32 -15.19
C THR A 62 -8.58 -17.87 -14.73
N ILE A 63 -7.89 -16.96 -15.42
CA ILE A 63 -7.95 -15.52 -15.22
C ILE A 63 -8.66 -14.90 -16.43
N GLN A 64 -9.65 -14.07 -16.16
CA GLN A 64 -10.37 -13.31 -17.17
C GLN A 64 -10.18 -11.82 -16.91
N VAL A 65 -9.97 -11.04 -17.96
CA VAL A 65 -9.90 -9.58 -17.86
C VAL A 65 -10.72 -8.88 -18.92
N TRP A 66 -11.34 -7.76 -18.55
CA TRP A 66 -12.14 -6.93 -19.42
C TRP A 66 -12.20 -5.49 -18.86
N ASP A 67 -12.67 -4.56 -19.66
CA ASP A 67 -12.85 -3.15 -19.29
C ASP A 67 -13.87 -3.02 -18.15
N HIS A 68 -13.51 -2.34 -17.05
CA HIS A 68 -14.43 -2.22 -15.93
C HIS A 68 -15.63 -1.29 -16.21
N GLY A 69 -15.40 -0.25 -17.02
CA GLY A 69 -16.33 0.85 -17.22
C GLY A 69 -16.88 0.91 -18.63
N GLN A 70 -16.52 1.97 -19.33
CA GLN A 70 -16.90 2.19 -20.72
C GLN A 70 -15.74 1.74 -21.60
N ILE A 71 -16.03 0.87 -22.59
CA ILE A 71 -15.05 0.47 -23.61
C ILE A 71 -14.58 1.73 -24.34
N ASP A 72 -13.40 2.20 -23.98
CA ASP A 72 -12.87 3.50 -24.41
C ASP A 72 -11.41 3.40 -24.90
N GLY A 73 -10.99 2.18 -25.22
CA GLY A 73 -9.69 1.91 -25.83
C GLY A 73 -8.56 1.67 -24.85
N ASP A 74 -8.87 1.27 -23.61
CA ASP A 74 -7.89 0.85 -22.62
C ASP A 74 -6.97 -0.29 -23.15
N ILE A 75 -5.65 -0.07 -23.10
CA ILE A 75 -4.62 -1.04 -23.52
C ILE A 75 -3.77 -1.42 -22.32
N VAL A 76 -3.76 -2.70 -21.97
CA VAL A 76 -3.16 -3.17 -20.71
C VAL A 76 -2.23 -4.34 -20.90
N SER A 77 -1.33 -4.51 -19.93
CA SER A 77 -0.67 -5.78 -19.66
C SER A 77 -0.98 -6.24 -18.25
N ILE A 78 -1.14 -7.55 -18.08
CA ILE A 78 -1.34 -8.18 -16.78
C ILE A 78 -0.09 -8.99 -16.47
N ILE A 79 0.48 -8.74 -15.29
CA ILE A 79 1.73 -9.34 -14.83
C ILE A 79 1.42 -10.09 -13.55
N ALA A 80 1.67 -11.39 -13.51
CA ALA A 80 1.45 -12.22 -12.33
C ALA A 80 2.80 -12.79 -11.87
N ASN A 81 3.19 -12.60 -10.61
CA ASN A 81 4.50 -13.03 -10.08
C ASN A 81 5.69 -12.66 -11.01
N GLY A 82 5.64 -11.46 -11.60
CA GLY A 82 6.67 -10.95 -12.51
C GLY A 82 6.59 -11.45 -13.96
N ASN A 83 5.71 -12.42 -14.25
CA ASN A 83 5.48 -12.92 -15.60
C ASN A 83 4.34 -12.16 -16.28
N THR A 84 4.58 -11.60 -17.46
CA THR A 84 3.51 -11.00 -18.28
C THR A 84 2.62 -12.09 -18.85
N ILE A 85 1.40 -12.24 -18.31
CA ILE A 85 0.42 -13.25 -18.72
C ILE A 85 -0.51 -12.75 -19.82
N ILE A 86 -0.72 -11.43 -19.89
CA ILE A 86 -1.45 -10.76 -20.97
C ILE A 86 -0.59 -9.57 -21.39
N ASN A 87 -0.23 -9.51 -22.67
CA ASN A 87 0.70 -8.50 -23.18
C ASN A 87 0.01 -7.53 -24.14
N GLN A 88 -0.03 -6.26 -23.73
CA GLN A 88 -0.48 -5.10 -24.51
C GLN A 88 -1.76 -5.37 -25.32
N GLN A 89 -2.83 -5.78 -24.63
CA GLN A 89 -4.12 -6.05 -25.25
C GLN A 89 -5.09 -4.90 -25.01
N THR A 90 -5.91 -4.59 -26.01
CA THR A 90 -7.04 -3.67 -25.85
C THR A 90 -8.17 -4.39 -25.13
N LEU A 91 -8.70 -3.77 -24.07
CA LEU A 91 -9.83 -4.29 -23.33
C LEU A 91 -11.13 -4.12 -24.12
N ASP A 92 -12.05 -5.06 -23.91
CA ASP A 92 -13.42 -5.05 -24.40
C ASP A 92 -14.35 -5.29 -23.19
N GLY A 93 -15.66 -5.28 -23.38
CA GLY A 93 -16.62 -5.48 -22.30
C GLY A 93 -16.67 -6.94 -21.77
N PRO A 94 -17.41 -7.18 -20.67
CA PRO A 94 -17.52 -8.49 -20.03
C PRO A 94 -18.09 -9.61 -20.91
N SER A 95 -18.71 -9.28 -22.05
CA SER A 95 -19.17 -10.27 -23.04
C SER A 95 -18.05 -10.87 -23.88
N ASN A 96 -16.86 -10.25 -23.90
CA ASN A 96 -15.70 -10.68 -24.68
C ASN A 96 -14.40 -10.55 -23.85
N PRO A 97 -14.29 -11.26 -22.71
CA PRO A 97 -13.12 -11.13 -21.85
C PRO A 97 -11.91 -11.84 -22.45
N ILE A 98 -10.72 -11.27 -22.23
CA ILE A 98 -9.46 -11.95 -22.52
C ILE A 98 -9.27 -13.00 -21.42
N THR A 99 -9.02 -14.25 -21.81
CA THR A 99 -8.95 -15.39 -20.89
C THR A 99 -7.57 -16.07 -21.00
N VAL A 100 -6.95 -16.34 -19.85
CA VAL A 100 -5.65 -17.04 -19.75
C VAL A 100 -5.66 -18.00 -18.56
N ASP A 101 -5.14 -19.21 -18.75
CA ASP A 101 -4.87 -20.13 -17.65
C ASP A 101 -3.49 -19.83 -17.07
N TYR A 102 -3.40 -19.73 -15.74
CA TYR A 102 -2.16 -19.43 -15.04
C TYR A 102 -1.96 -20.33 -13.81
N ASP A 103 -0.71 -20.69 -13.55
CA ASP A 103 -0.28 -21.41 -12.36
C ASP A 103 0.50 -20.46 -11.46
N PHE A 104 -0.13 -20.03 -10.37
CA PHE A 104 0.52 -19.28 -9.30
C PHE A 104 1.49 -20.22 -8.59
N THR A 105 2.74 -20.27 -9.02
CA THR A 105 3.76 -21.26 -8.58
C THR A 105 3.98 -21.37 -7.07
N ASN A 106 3.46 -20.43 -6.27
CA ASN A 106 3.59 -20.38 -4.81
C ASN A 106 2.24 -20.62 -4.11
N ASN A 107 2.29 -21.25 -2.95
CA ASN A 107 1.17 -21.26 -2.00
C ASN A 107 1.14 -19.97 -1.19
N GLY A 108 0.00 -19.66 -0.56
CA GLY A 108 -0.16 -18.40 0.16
C GLY A 108 -0.10 -17.21 -0.77
N PHE A 109 0.73 -16.22 -0.46
CA PHE A 109 0.81 -14.96 -1.20
C PHE A 109 1.41 -15.09 -2.61
N ASN A 110 0.67 -14.54 -3.56
CA ASN A 110 1.07 -14.25 -4.93
C ASN A 110 0.60 -12.85 -5.28
N TYR A 111 0.87 -12.36 -6.49
CA TYR A 111 0.34 -11.06 -6.90
C TYR A 111 -0.01 -10.97 -8.38
N ILE A 112 -0.87 -9.99 -8.68
CA ILE A 112 -1.13 -9.50 -10.02
C ILE A 112 -0.95 -7.99 -10.05
N THR A 113 -0.29 -7.50 -11.09
CA THR A 113 -0.11 -6.09 -11.41
C THR A 113 -0.77 -5.77 -12.76
N LEU A 114 -1.60 -4.73 -12.77
CA LEU A 114 -2.08 -4.05 -13.97
C LEU A 114 -1.05 -3.01 -14.42
N PHE A 115 -0.56 -3.14 -15.65
CA PHE A 115 0.27 -2.13 -16.30
C PHE A 115 -0.50 -1.49 -17.46
N ALA A 116 -0.79 -0.20 -17.36
CA ALA A 116 -1.50 0.56 -18.39
C ALA A 116 -0.54 1.10 -19.47
N HIS A 117 -0.82 0.81 -20.75
CA HIS A 117 -0.07 1.37 -21.88
C HIS A 117 -0.64 2.71 -22.38
N ASN A 118 -1.89 3.00 -22.03
CA ASN A 118 -2.57 4.28 -22.25
C ASN A 118 -3.53 4.56 -21.09
N LEU A 119 -4.39 5.57 -21.22
CA LEU A 119 -5.40 5.94 -20.22
C LEU A 119 -6.84 5.72 -20.72
N GLY A 120 -7.01 5.07 -21.88
CA GLY A 120 -8.27 5.13 -22.62
C GLY A 120 -8.61 6.56 -23.09
N ASP A 121 -9.86 6.77 -23.48
CA ASP A 121 -10.43 8.11 -23.69
C ASP A 121 -10.84 8.76 -22.35
N ILE A 122 -11.12 7.96 -21.31
CA ILE A 122 -11.55 8.38 -19.97
C ILE A 122 -10.57 7.83 -18.92
N PRO A 123 -9.66 8.67 -18.38
CA PRO A 123 -8.73 8.22 -17.34
C PRO A 123 -9.42 7.93 -15.99
N PRO A 124 -8.86 7.04 -15.14
CA PRO A 124 -7.67 6.20 -15.37
C PRO A 124 -7.99 4.97 -16.24
N ASN A 125 -6.96 4.19 -16.60
CA ASN A 125 -7.16 2.90 -17.25
C ASN A 125 -7.69 1.89 -16.23
N THR A 126 -8.84 1.28 -16.51
CA THR A 126 -9.54 0.40 -15.56
C THR A 126 -9.79 -0.99 -16.13
N CYS A 127 -9.47 -2.01 -15.34
CA CYS A 127 -9.55 -3.40 -15.73
C CYS A 127 -10.26 -4.19 -14.64
N THR A 128 -11.35 -4.87 -14.98
CA THR A 128 -11.88 -5.91 -14.09
C THR A 128 -11.09 -7.19 -14.35
N ILE A 129 -10.57 -7.77 -13.29
CA ILE A 129 -10.02 -9.13 -13.29
C ILE A 129 -10.97 -10.08 -12.58
N ALA A 130 -11.18 -11.26 -13.14
CA ALA A 130 -11.92 -12.33 -12.50
C ALA A 130 -11.06 -13.60 -12.40
N ILE A 131 -11.00 -14.15 -11.19
CA ILE A 131 -10.28 -15.38 -10.89
C ILE A 131 -11.26 -16.33 -10.21
N ASN A 132 -11.57 -17.46 -10.85
CA ASN A 132 -12.60 -18.41 -10.38
C ASN A 132 -13.97 -17.77 -10.05
N GLY A 133 -14.34 -16.69 -10.77
CA GLY A 133 -15.61 -15.99 -10.60
C GLY A 133 -15.62 -14.90 -9.53
N VAL A 134 -14.56 -14.77 -8.72
CA VAL A 134 -14.38 -13.62 -7.83
C VAL A 134 -13.76 -12.48 -8.65
N GLN A 135 -14.39 -11.30 -8.63
CA GLN A 135 -13.99 -10.15 -9.42
C GLN A 135 -13.30 -9.10 -8.55
N PHE A 136 -12.29 -8.46 -9.13
CA PHE A 136 -11.61 -7.32 -8.54
C PHE A 136 -11.38 -6.24 -9.60
N VAL A 137 -11.47 -4.98 -9.21
CA VAL A 137 -11.25 -3.84 -10.11
C VAL A 137 -9.83 -3.33 -9.91
N LEU A 138 -9.03 -3.37 -10.96
CA LEU A 138 -7.70 -2.80 -11.01
C LEU A 138 -7.76 -1.47 -11.75
N GLU A 139 -7.00 -0.50 -11.25
CA GLU A 139 -6.80 0.78 -11.92
C GLU A 139 -5.31 1.09 -12.03
N ALA A 140 -4.91 1.71 -13.13
CA ALA A 140 -3.55 2.14 -13.36
C ALA A 140 -3.53 3.41 -14.22
N ASN A 141 -2.42 4.15 -14.15
CA ASN A 141 -2.16 5.28 -15.02
C ASN A 141 -0.74 5.20 -15.61
N LEU A 142 -0.28 6.28 -16.26
CA LEU A 142 1.03 6.29 -16.91
C LEU A 142 2.20 6.49 -15.93
N ASP A 143 1.91 6.78 -14.66
CA ASP A 143 2.89 7.05 -13.60
C ASP A 143 2.91 5.96 -12.53
N ALA A 144 1.82 5.21 -12.33
CA ALA A 144 1.67 4.15 -11.32
C ALA A 144 0.84 2.96 -11.83
N ASN A 145 1.17 1.78 -11.33
CA ASN A 145 0.44 0.54 -11.59
C ASN A 145 -0.54 0.22 -10.44
N GLY A 146 -1.60 -0.53 -10.71
CA GLY A 146 -2.43 -1.15 -9.69
C GLY A 146 -2.00 -2.59 -9.44
N SER A 147 -1.88 -3.02 -8.19
CA SER A 147 -1.52 -4.40 -7.84
C SER A 147 -2.38 -4.95 -6.71
N ILE A 148 -2.66 -6.24 -6.76
CA ILE A 148 -3.36 -6.98 -5.70
C ILE A 148 -2.58 -8.21 -5.29
N ASP A 149 -2.76 -8.61 -4.03
CA ASP A 149 -2.36 -9.93 -3.59
C ASP A 149 -3.37 -10.98 -4.08
N VAL A 150 -2.87 -12.12 -4.51
CA VAL A 150 -3.65 -13.30 -4.84
C VAL A 150 -3.24 -14.41 -3.88
N ILE A 151 -4.13 -14.81 -2.99
CA ILE A 151 -3.80 -15.69 -1.88
C ILE A 151 -4.36 -17.07 -2.12
N VAL A 152 -3.47 -18.04 -2.28
CA VAL A 152 -3.85 -19.46 -2.32
C VAL A 152 -4.11 -19.93 -0.90
N THR A 153 -5.38 -20.11 -0.58
CA THR A 153 -5.88 -20.50 0.75
C THR A 153 -5.55 -21.96 1.09
N GLY A 154 -5.66 -22.31 2.38
CA GLY A 154 -5.37 -23.66 2.89
C GLY A 154 -3.99 -23.82 3.53
N TYR A 155 -3.23 -22.72 3.63
CA TYR A 155 -1.87 -22.69 4.19
C TYR A 155 -1.71 -21.78 5.40
N GLY A 156 -2.82 -21.44 6.07
CA GLY A 156 -2.81 -20.62 7.28
C GLY A 156 -2.59 -19.12 7.04
N VAL A 157 -2.75 -18.67 5.79
CA VAL A 157 -2.68 -17.27 5.38
C VAL A 157 -3.91 -16.92 4.54
N ASP A 158 -4.41 -15.70 4.71
CA ASP A 158 -5.61 -15.20 4.04
C ASP A 158 -5.52 -13.68 3.79
N CYS A 159 -6.59 -13.08 3.25
CA CYS A 159 -6.61 -11.65 2.94
C CYS A 159 -6.36 -10.72 4.14
N SER A 160 -6.56 -11.20 5.37
CA SER A 160 -6.26 -10.42 6.58
C SER A 160 -4.77 -10.26 6.84
N ASP A 161 -3.93 -11.10 6.22
CA ASP A 161 -2.47 -11.02 6.26
C ASP A 161 -1.91 -10.07 5.15
N ALA A 162 -2.77 -9.58 4.25
CA ALA A 162 -2.39 -8.77 3.11
C ALA A 162 -2.22 -7.29 3.48
N GLY A 163 -1.21 -6.63 2.92
CA GLY A 163 -0.87 -5.22 3.25
C GLY A 163 0.19 -5.03 4.34
N GLY A 164 0.80 -6.11 4.84
CA GLY A 164 2.01 -6.07 5.67
C GLY A 164 3.17 -6.75 4.93
N ASN A 165 4.25 -6.02 4.64
CA ASN A 165 5.45 -6.67 4.11
C ASN A 165 6.19 -7.34 5.27
N GLY A 166 6.27 -8.67 5.22
CA GLY A 166 6.85 -9.51 6.25
C GLY A 166 8.37 -9.45 6.33
N GLY A 167 8.85 -9.49 7.57
CA GLY A 167 10.15 -10.07 7.90
C GLY A 167 9.92 -11.14 8.96
N GLY A 168 9.77 -12.40 8.55
CA GLY A 168 9.70 -13.52 9.48
C GLY A 168 10.99 -13.68 10.28
N ASN A 169 10.87 -13.74 11.60
CA ASN A 169 11.73 -14.62 12.39
C ASN A 169 10.85 -15.35 13.40
N GLY A 170 10.83 -16.67 13.29
CA GLY A 170 10.16 -17.55 14.23
C GLY A 170 10.66 -17.29 15.65
N GLY A 171 9.73 -16.97 16.53
CA GLY A 171 9.99 -16.81 17.96
C GLY A 171 8.73 -16.34 18.64
N GLY A 172 8.03 -17.24 19.34
CA GLY A 172 6.80 -16.93 20.05
C GLY A 172 6.91 -15.65 20.88
N GLY A 173 6.04 -14.68 20.58
CA GLY A 173 5.89 -13.44 21.31
C GLY A 173 4.55 -12.83 20.95
N ASN A 174 3.71 -12.62 21.96
CA ASN A 174 2.40 -11.99 21.80
C ASN A 174 2.51 -10.54 21.32
N GLY A 175 1.83 -10.20 20.21
CA GLY A 175 1.07 -8.96 20.02
C GLY A 175 1.77 -7.70 19.47
N ASN A 176 1.44 -7.37 18.21
CA ASN A 176 1.18 -6.02 17.69
C ASN A 176 2.28 -4.92 17.77
N ASP A 177 3.44 -5.04 17.13
CA ASP A 177 4.38 -3.90 17.05
C ASP A 177 4.09 -2.89 15.92
N THR A 178 2.96 -3.01 15.22
CA THR A 178 2.55 -2.12 14.11
C THR A 178 1.47 -1.12 14.54
N GLY A 179 1.37 0.00 13.81
CA GLY A 179 0.34 1.03 14.00
C GLY A 179 -0.62 1.14 12.82
N SER A 180 -1.68 1.91 13.00
CA SER A 180 -2.70 2.21 11.99
C SER A 180 -2.83 3.71 11.78
N LEU A 181 -3.31 4.11 10.61
CA LEU A 181 -3.51 5.48 10.20
C LEU A 181 -4.83 5.62 9.46
N ILE A 182 -5.60 6.65 9.78
CA ILE A 182 -6.76 7.08 9.01
C ILE A 182 -6.61 8.54 8.62
N PHE A 183 -6.82 8.85 7.35
CA PHE A 183 -7.07 10.20 6.87
C PHE A 183 -8.57 10.45 6.77
N TYR A 184 -9.02 11.62 7.23
CA TYR A 184 -10.44 11.98 7.21
C TYR A 184 -10.65 13.49 7.05
N VAL A 185 -11.85 13.89 6.66
CA VAL A 185 -12.29 15.30 6.66
C VAL A 185 -13.45 15.49 7.65
N GLY A 186 -13.56 16.71 8.18
CA GLY A 186 -14.59 17.05 9.18
C GLY A 186 -15.93 17.49 8.58
N GLU A 187 -15.94 17.83 7.31
CA GLU A 187 -17.10 18.33 6.57
C GLU A 187 -16.93 18.03 5.08
N ASP A 188 -18.00 18.21 4.30
CA ASP A 188 -17.93 18.13 2.85
C ASP A 188 -17.16 19.33 2.30
N LEU A 189 -16.03 19.07 1.65
CA LEU A 189 -15.20 20.09 1.01
C LEU A 189 -15.68 20.48 -0.38
N GLY A 190 -16.72 19.82 -0.91
CA GLY A 190 -17.31 20.12 -2.22
C GLY A 190 -16.44 19.75 -3.42
N CYS A 191 -15.36 18.99 -3.21
CA CYS A 191 -14.37 18.64 -4.25
C CYS A 191 -14.46 17.18 -4.72
N GLY A 192 -15.42 16.41 -4.22
CA GLY A 192 -15.58 14.98 -4.50
C GLY A 192 -14.74 14.08 -3.59
N PRO A 193 -14.61 12.78 -3.91
CA PRO A 193 -13.73 11.86 -3.19
C PRO A 193 -12.29 12.36 -3.17
N ILE A 194 -11.59 12.17 -2.05
CA ILE A 194 -10.21 12.61 -1.88
C ILE A 194 -9.31 11.39 -1.97
N SER A 195 -8.45 11.35 -3.00
CA SER A 195 -7.44 10.31 -3.13
C SER A 195 -6.29 10.62 -2.18
N VAL A 196 -5.89 9.67 -1.33
CA VAL A 196 -4.77 9.79 -0.40
C VAL A 196 -3.72 8.75 -0.77
N ASN A 197 -2.48 9.17 -0.98
CA ASN A 197 -1.34 8.31 -1.25
C ASN A 197 -0.35 8.41 -0.09
N LEU A 198 -0.05 7.29 0.55
CA LEU A 198 1.00 7.14 1.54
C LEU A 198 2.23 6.50 0.87
N SER A 199 3.33 7.26 0.84
CA SER A 199 4.55 6.89 0.11
C SER A 199 5.06 5.52 0.57
N SER A 200 5.43 4.68 -0.40
CA SER A 200 5.90 3.29 -0.18
C SER A 200 4.91 2.35 0.52
N VAL A 201 3.65 2.77 0.69
CA VAL A 201 2.58 1.92 1.25
C VAL A 201 1.48 1.70 0.21
N GLY A 202 0.94 2.77 -0.38
CA GLY A 202 -0.17 2.68 -1.33
C GLY A 202 -1.14 3.85 -1.20
N SER A 203 -2.35 3.71 -1.72
CA SER A 203 -3.36 4.76 -1.68
C SER A 203 -4.71 4.24 -1.22
N ASP A 204 -5.50 5.11 -0.60
CA ASP A 204 -6.90 4.86 -0.26
C ASP A 204 -7.69 6.17 -0.42
N THR A 205 -9.03 6.11 -0.42
CA THR A 205 -9.90 7.22 -0.77
C THR A 205 -10.83 7.60 0.37
N ILE A 206 -10.89 8.89 0.69
CA ILE A 206 -11.91 9.45 1.57
C ILE A 206 -13.17 9.64 0.75
N THR A 207 -14.25 8.96 1.13
CA THR A 207 -15.54 8.96 0.41
C THR A 207 -16.65 9.70 1.15
N GLY A 208 -16.39 10.16 2.38
CA GLY A 208 -17.32 10.95 3.18
C GLY A 208 -16.62 11.78 4.24
N TYR A 209 -17.41 12.32 5.18
CA TYR A 209 -16.93 13.20 6.25
C TYR A 209 -17.49 12.78 7.59
N TYR A 210 -16.79 13.16 8.67
CA TYR A 210 -17.19 12.84 10.03
C TYR A 210 -17.37 14.09 10.87
N SER A 211 -18.50 14.18 11.58
CA SER A 211 -18.77 15.26 12.54
C SER A 211 -17.97 15.13 13.85
N SER A 212 -17.23 14.03 14.02
CA SER A 212 -16.31 13.76 15.12
C SER A 212 -15.16 12.90 14.63
N THR A 213 -14.01 12.94 15.31
CA THR A 213 -12.83 12.13 14.98
C THR A 213 -13.17 10.63 14.89
N PRO A 214 -12.99 9.98 13.72
CA PRO A 214 -13.30 8.57 13.52
C PRO A 214 -12.20 7.64 14.08
N ASP A 215 -12.55 6.38 14.33
CA ASP A 215 -11.57 5.32 14.60
C ASP A 215 -10.94 4.80 13.30
N CYS A 216 -9.71 4.25 13.37
CA CYS A 216 -9.11 3.56 12.24
C CYS A 216 -10.00 2.39 11.78
N GLY A 217 -10.09 2.20 10.47
CA GLY A 217 -11.00 1.25 9.82
C GLY A 217 -12.39 1.81 9.53
N ALA A 218 -12.68 3.07 9.88
CA ALA A 218 -13.96 3.67 9.56
C ALA A 218 -14.15 3.85 8.05
N SER A 219 -15.30 3.42 7.53
CA SER A 219 -15.53 3.13 6.11
C SER A 219 -15.50 4.32 5.15
N ALA A 220 -15.62 5.55 5.67
CA ALA A 220 -15.62 6.77 4.86
C ALA A 220 -14.27 7.53 4.86
N GLY A 221 -13.28 7.05 5.63
CA GLY A 221 -11.92 7.60 5.63
C GLY A 221 -10.95 6.74 4.82
N ALA A 222 -9.78 7.27 4.52
CA ALA A 222 -8.70 6.54 3.87
C ALA A 222 -7.82 5.87 4.94
N ASN A 223 -7.77 4.55 4.96
CA ASN A 223 -7.23 3.73 6.02
C ASN A 223 -5.97 2.98 5.58
N PHE A 224 -4.96 3.02 6.45
CA PHE A 224 -3.71 2.29 6.32
C PHE A 224 -3.48 1.54 7.64
N SER A 225 -3.16 0.26 7.56
CA SER A 225 -2.99 -0.60 8.75
C SER A 225 -1.70 -1.38 8.65
N ASN A 226 -1.26 -1.96 9.77
CA ASN A 226 -0.02 -2.74 9.86
C ASN A 226 1.22 -1.93 9.42
N LEU A 227 1.24 -0.64 9.73
CA LEU A 227 2.35 0.24 9.44
C LEU A 227 3.44 0.06 10.50
N ASP A 228 4.68 -0.17 10.06
CA ASP A 228 5.83 -0.14 10.95
C ASP A 228 5.97 1.24 11.61
N PRO A 229 6.44 1.33 12.86
CA PRO A 229 6.72 2.62 13.48
C PRO A 229 7.75 3.40 12.67
N GLY A 230 7.42 4.63 12.29
CA GLY A 230 8.25 5.39 11.34
C GLY A 230 7.56 6.62 10.79
N VAL A 231 8.31 7.40 10.01
CA VAL A 231 7.80 8.61 9.35
C VAL A 231 7.45 8.28 7.91
N TYR A 232 6.20 8.57 7.53
CA TYR A 232 5.68 8.35 6.18
C TYR A 232 5.31 9.69 5.56
N SER A 233 5.69 9.91 4.31
CA SER A 233 5.17 11.03 3.52
C SER A 233 3.84 10.66 2.88
N TYR A 234 2.91 11.61 2.80
CA TYR A 234 1.65 11.45 2.11
C TYR A 234 1.37 12.61 1.15
N THR A 235 0.60 12.33 0.12
CA THR A 235 -0.12 13.32 -0.67
C THR A 235 -1.61 13.00 -0.62
N ALA A 236 -2.46 14.01 -0.76
CA ALA A 236 -3.86 13.78 -1.02
C ALA A 236 -4.37 14.84 -2.00
N SER A 237 -5.38 14.52 -2.79
CA SER A 237 -5.96 15.48 -3.72
C SER A 237 -7.41 15.18 -4.04
N CYS A 238 -8.14 16.26 -4.34
CA CYS A 238 -9.46 16.24 -4.95
C CYS A 238 -9.59 17.44 -5.90
N SER A 239 -10.76 17.67 -6.49
CA SER A 239 -10.94 18.75 -7.48
C SER A 239 -10.60 20.14 -6.92
N GLY A 240 -9.40 20.63 -7.23
CA GLY A 240 -8.91 21.97 -6.86
C GLY A 240 -8.32 22.12 -5.45
N ILE A 241 -8.12 21.02 -4.72
CA ILE A 241 -7.51 21.04 -3.39
C ILE A 241 -6.47 19.92 -3.30
N ASP A 242 -5.25 20.29 -2.89
CA ASP A 242 -4.14 19.37 -2.72
C ASP A 242 -3.58 19.47 -1.31
N TRP A 243 -3.23 18.33 -0.75
CA TRP A 243 -2.55 18.20 0.53
C TRP A 243 -1.26 17.42 0.32
N SER A 244 -0.25 17.75 1.10
CA SER A 244 0.93 16.90 1.25
C SER A 244 1.54 17.12 2.63
N GLY A 245 2.22 16.11 3.14
CA GLY A 245 2.82 16.19 4.47
C GLY A 245 3.51 14.90 4.87
N THR A 246 3.83 14.81 6.15
CA THR A 246 4.35 13.59 6.77
C THR A 246 3.54 13.24 8.01
N VAL A 247 3.50 11.96 8.33
CA VAL A 247 2.86 11.39 9.52
C VAL A 247 3.85 10.45 10.20
N THR A 248 3.80 10.37 11.54
CA THR A 248 4.66 9.47 12.31
C THR A 248 3.80 8.39 12.95
N ILE A 249 4.07 7.14 12.60
CA ILE A 249 3.38 5.97 13.15
C ILE A 249 4.13 5.49 14.39
N GLU A 250 3.37 5.20 15.43
CA GLU A 250 3.85 4.53 16.64
C GLU A 250 3.19 3.15 16.76
N ALA A 251 3.93 2.17 17.29
CA ALA A 251 3.44 0.81 17.50
C ALA A 251 2.18 0.81 18.37
N ASN A 252 1.22 -0.06 18.07
CA ASN A 252 -0.06 -0.19 18.80
C ASN A 252 -0.93 1.08 18.82
N THR A 253 -0.69 2.05 17.95
CA THR A 253 -1.49 3.28 17.90
C THR A 253 -2.39 3.34 16.67
N CYS A 254 -3.44 4.16 16.75
CA CYS A 254 -4.23 4.58 15.61
C CYS A 254 -4.05 6.10 15.45
N LEU A 255 -3.20 6.49 14.50
CA LEU A 255 -3.03 7.88 14.12
C LEU A 255 -4.22 8.34 13.28
N ARG A 256 -4.77 9.51 13.62
CA ARG A 256 -5.97 10.06 12.97
C ARG A 256 -5.62 11.42 12.38
N GLN A 257 -5.35 11.44 11.08
CA GLN A 257 -4.93 12.63 10.37
C GLN A 257 -6.13 13.32 9.71
N GLN A 258 -6.56 14.45 10.25
CA GLN A 258 -7.60 15.26 9.60
C GLN A 258 -6.97 16.08 8.46
N LEU A 259 -7.58 16.04 7.27
CA LEU A 259 -7.32 16.98 6.18
C LEU A 259 -8.26 18.17 6.35
N LEU A 260 -7.72 19.39 6.41
CA LEU A 260 -8.47 20.61 6.65
C LEU A 260 -8.70 21.39 5.35
N PRO A 261 -9.79 22.18 5.24
CA PRO A 261 -10.03 23.05 4.10
C PRO A 261 -8.97 24.15 4.02
N GLY A 262 -8.19 24.19 2.93
CA GLY A 262 -7.02 25.06 2.73
C GLY A 262 -5.74 24.23 2.80
N SER A 263 -5.07 23.94 1.68
CA SER A 263 -4.56 24.94 0.75
C SER A 263 -4.80 24.55 -0.71
N GLY A 264 -5.78 25.21 -1.34
CA GLY A 264 -5.95 25.14 -2.78
C GLY A 264 -4.75 25.76 -3.49
N GLY A 265 -4.07 24.97 -4.31
CA GLY A 265 -3.14 25.45 -5.34
C GLY A 265 -3.91 26.25 -6.39
N GLY A 266 -4.15 27.53 -6.11
CA GLY A 266 -4.61 28.50 -7.10
C GLY A 266 -3.43 28.98 -7.93
N GLY A 267 -3.41 28.64 -9.21
CA GLY A 267 -2.34 29.01 -10.14
C GLY A 267 -1.99 30.50 -10.11
N GLY A 268 -0.71 30.79 -9.88
CA GLY A 268 -0.14 32.13 -10.05
C GLY A 268 1.07 32.38 -9.16
N GLY A 269 2.26 31.90 -9.55
CA GLY A 269 3.56 32.27 -8.98
C GLY A 269 3.65 32.17 -7.45
N GLY A 270 4.00 30.99 -6.95
CA GLY A 270 4.08 30.70 -5.51
C GLY A 270 5.03 31.63 -4.74
N SER A 271 4.77 31.76 -3.44
CA SER A 271 5.50 32.68 -2.55
C SER A 271 6.95 32.26 -2.25
N GLY A 272 7.33 31.03 -2.63
CA GLY A 272 8.59 30.40 -2.26
C GLY A 272 8.68 30.03 -0.77
N THR A 273 7.56 30.11 -0.03
CA THR A 273 7.51 29.90 1.41
C THR A 273 6.25 29.18 1.88
N GLY A 274 6.28 28.61 3.08
CA GLY A 274 5.13 28.04 3.79
C GLY A 274 5.23 28.26 5.30
N ASP A 275 4.17 27.92 6.02
CA ASP A 275 4.01 28.23 7.43
C ASP A 275 3.87 26.94 8.27
N VAL A 276 4.24 27.02 9.55
CA VAL A 276 3.93 25.98 10.54
C VAL A 276 3.45 26.60 11.84
N LYS A 277 2.41 26.00 12.42
CA LYS A 277 1.90 26.35 13.74
C LYS A 277 1.90 25.11 14.64
N PHE A 278 2.68 25.18 15.70
CA PHE A 278 2.65 24.17 16.75
C PHE A 278 1.51 24.44 17.73
N TRP A 279 0.81 23.40 18.14
CA TRP A 279 -0.29 23.52 19.10
C TRP A 279 -0.44 22.25 19.96
N ILE A 280 -1.21 22.35 21.04
CA ILE A 280 -1.54 21.24 21.94
C ILE A 280 -3.06 21.20 22.15
N ASN A 281 -3.63 20.01 22.32
CA ASN A 281 -5.07 19.84 22.48
C ASN A 281 -5.56 19.86 23.93
N GLN A 282 -4.64 19.79 24.88
CA GLN A 282 -4.94 19.79 26.31
C GLN A 282 -3.83 20.49 27.09
N ASP A 283 -4.11 20.84 28.34
CA ASP A 283 -3.09 21.31 29.26
C ASP A 283 -2.30 20.13 29.82
N PHE A 284 -0.98 20.12 29.60
CA PHE A 284 -0.07 19.14 30.17
C PHE A 284 0.40 19.52 31.60
N GLY A 285 -0.06 20.67 32.14
CA GLY A 285 0.25 21.11 33.50
C GLY A 285 1.70 21.56 33.71
N CYS A 286 2.44 21.75 32.62
CA CYS A 286 3.88 22.04 32.65
C CYS A 286 4.24 23.50 32.35
N GLY A 287 3.22 24.36 32.19
CA GLY A 287 3.36 25.76 31.80
C GLY A 287 3.53 25.93 30.29
N ASN A 288 4.03 27.11 29.90
CA ASN A 288 4.25 27.43 28.48
C ASN A 288 5.27 26.46 27.86
N ILE A 289 4.99 26.00 26.65
CA ILE A 289 5.89 25.13 25.89
C ILE A 289 6.75 26.00 24.98
N SER A 290 8.06 25.88 25.12
CA SER A 290 9.02 26.50 24.21
C SER A 290 9.32 25.56 23.06
N VAL A 291 8.97 25.95 21.83
CA VAL A 291 9.28 25.21 20.60
C VAL A 291 10.48 25.86 19.94
N ASN A 292 11.51 25.08 19.60
CA ASN A 292 12.69 25.54 18.88
C ASN A 292 12.84 24.75 17.58
N VAL A 293 12.79 25.44 16.44
CA VAL A 293 13.04 24.88 15.11
C VAL A 293 14.48 25.17 14.71
N THR A 294 15.24 24.12 14.43
CA THR A 294 16.66 24.21 14.09
C THR A 294 16.86 25.15 12.91
N SER A 295 17.83 26.06 13.01
CA SER A 295 18.16 27.09 12.00
C SER A 295 17.06 28.12 11.67
N VAL A 296 15.93 28.11 12.37
CA VAL A 296 14.84 29.08 12.19
C VAL A 296 14.69 29.97 13.43
N GLY A 297 14.52 29.38 14.61
CA GLY A 297 14.32 30.14 15.85
C GLY A 297 13.34 29.45 16.80
N SER A 298 12.81 30.20 17.76
CA SER A 298 11.91 29.67 18.79
C SER A 298 10.57 30.41 18.85
N SER A 299 9.52 29.67 19.21
CA SER A 299 8.17 30.17 19.45
C SER A 299 7.60 29.55 20.72
N THR A 300 6.55 30.13 21.29
CA THR A 300 5.97 29.69 22.57
C THR A 300 4.49 29.35 22.41
N ILE A 301 4.09 28.19 22.92
CA ILE A 301 2.68 27.82 23.07
C ILE A 301 2.27 28.16 24.50
N SER A 302 1.33 29.09 24.64
CA SER A 302 0.84 29.60 25.94
C SER A 302 -0.58 29.15 26.28
N GLY A 303 -1.20 28.31 25.44
CA GLY A 303 -2.54 27.81 25.64
C GLY A 303 -2.79 26.53 24.85
N TYR A 304 -3.92 25.88 25.13
CA TYR A 304 -4.36 24.66 24.48
C TYR A 304 -5.69 24.88 23.76
N PHE A 305 -5.93 24.13 22.70
CA PHE A 305 -7.06 24.34 21.80
C PHE A 305 -7.75 23.01 21.53
N PRO A 306 -9.09 22.91 21.62
CA PRO A 306 -9.79 21.66 21.35
C PRO A 306 -9.65 21.18 19.89
N TYR A 307 -9.26 22.07 18.99
CA TYR A 307 -9.03 21.81 17.56
C TYR A 307 -7.80 22.57 17.08
N ALA A 308 -7.25 22.16 15.93
CA ALA A 308 -6.11 22.82 15.30
C ALA A 308 -6.38 24.32 15.04
N PRO A 309 -5.63 25.25 15.65
CA PRO A 309 -5.85 26.68 15.47
C PRO A 309 -5.37 27.16 14.09
N SER A 310 -6.19 27.95 13.39
CA SER A 310 -5.85 28.51 12.06
C SER A 310 -4.54 29.31 12.08
N CYS A 311 -3.75 29.16 11.01
CA CYS A 311 -2.46 29.82 10.84
C CYS A 311 -2.51 31.34 10.88
N ASP A 312 -3.60 31.93 10.40
CA ASP A 312 -3.85 33.37 10.46
C ASP A 312 -4.02 33.89 11.89
N ASN A 313 -4.34 33.01 12.85
CA ASN A 313 -4.46 33.37 14.25
C ASN A 313 -3.08 33.38 14.93
N SER A 314 -2.39 34.51 14.85
CA SER A 314 -1.08 34.73 15.47
C SER A 314 -1.09 34.71 17.01
N ALA A 315 -2.27 34.80 17.64
CA ALA A 315 -2.42 34.71 19.09
C ALA A 315 -2.55 33.25 19.59
N ALA A 316 -2.71 32.30 18.68
CA ALA A 316 -2.87 30.89 19.01
C ALA A 316 -1.65 30.06 18.57
N GLY A 317 -1.16 29.21 19.47
CA GLY A 317 -0.05 28.28 19.22
C GLY A 317 1.32 28.93 19.08
N GLY A 318 2.31 28.11 18.71
CA GLY A 318 3.67 28.52 18.39
C GLY A 318 3.85 28.68 16.89
N ASN A 319 3.94 29.93 16.43
CA ASN A 319 3.96 30.30 15.02
C ASN A 319 5.39 30.38 14.44
N PHE A 320 5.56 29.85 13.23
CA PHE A 320 6.73 30.07 12.37
C PHE A 320 6.23 30.29 10.93
N ASN A 321 6.47 31.48 10.40
CA ASN A 321 5.90 31.89 9.12
C ASN A 321 7.00 32.17 8.09
N ASN A 322 6.65 32.04 6.81
CA ASN A 322 7.50 32.30 5.65
C ASN A 322 8.78 31.44 5.64
N LEU A 323 8.66 30.16 6.02
CA LEU A 323 9.76 29.21 5.96
C LEU A 323 9.94 28.72 4.52
N THR A 324 11.18 28.54 4.08
CA THR A 324 11.43 27.93 2.76
C THR A 324 10.93 26.48 2.76
N PRO A 325 10.34 25.99 1.66
CA PRO A 325 9.93 24.59 1.57
C PRO A 325 11.10 23.65 1.85
N GLY A 326 10.86 22.61 2.63
CA GLY A 326 11.89 21.68 3.07
C GLY A 326 11.60 21.04 4.42
N THR A 327 12.49 20.13 4.83
CA THR A 327 12.36 19.40 6.10
C THR A 327 13.15 20.09 7.20
N TYR A 328 12.48 20.30 8.33
CA TYR A 328 13.02 20.94 9.53
C TYR A 328 12.97 19.99 10.70
N SER A 329 13.92 20.14 11.63
CA SER A 329 13.87 19.48 12.93
C SER A 329 13.43 20.46 14.00
N TYR A 330 12.64 20.00 14.96
CA TYR A 330 12.25 20.79 16.12
C TYR A 330 12.55 20.05 17.42
N ASN A 331 12.73 20.83 18.47
CA ASN A 331 12.72 20.39 19.85
C ASN A 331 11.81 21.33 20.63
N ALA A 332 10.80 20.80 21.30
CA ALA A 332 9.93 21.54 22.18
C ALA A 332 10.04 21.02 23.62
N SER A 333 9.95 21.91 24.60
CA SER A 333 10.01 21.49 25.99
C SER A 333 9.20 22.41 26.90
N CYS A 334 8.72 21.82 27.98
CA CYS A 334 8.21 22.51 29.16
C CYS A 334 8.67 21.73 30.41
N ASN A 335 8.24 22.14 31.60
CA ASN A 335 8.72 21.51 32.84
C ASN A 335 8.36 20.01 32.89
N GLY A 336 9.35 19.14 32.71
CA GLY A 336 9.20 17.68 32.77
C GLY A 336 8.78 16.98 31.48
N TYR A 337 8.56 17.71 30.38
CA TYR A 337 8.19 17.12 29.09
C TYR A 337 9.05 17.66 27.95
N THR A 338 9.36 16.77 27.01
CA THR A 338 10.14 17.08 25.81
C THR A 338 9.49 16.42 24.61
N TRP A 339 9.36 17.19 23.52
CA TRP A 339 8.96 16.70 22.21
C TRP A 339 10.09 16.98 21.25
N GLN A 340 10.37 16.04 20.35
CA GLN A 340 11.36 16.23 19.31
C GLN A 340 10.91 15.50 18.06
N GLY A 341 11.26 16.04 16.90
CA GLY A 341 10.88 15.42 15.66
C GLY A 341 11.29 16.24 14.45
N ASN A 342 10.73 15.86 13.32
CA ASN A 342 10.87 16.57 12.07
C ASN A 342 9.48 16.90 11.51
N PHE A 343 9.43 17.92 10.66
CA PHE A 343 8.25 18.31 9.90
C PHE A 343 8.68 18.86 8.54
N THR A 344 7.79 18.81 7.56
CA THR A 344 8.05 19.34 6.22
C THR A 344 7.19 20.57 5.99
N VAL A 345 7.83 21.66 5.59
CA VAL A 345 7.16 22.85 5.07
C VAL A 345 6.98 22.66 3.58
N VAL A 346 5.76 22.86 3.12
CA VAL A 346 5.40 22.86 1.71
C VAL A 346 5.03 24.28 1.31
N GLU A 347 5.34 24.68 0.08
CA GLU A 347 5.06 26.02 -0.44
C GLU A 347 3.55 26.31 -0.40
N ASP A 348 3.20 27.53 0.01
CA ASP A 348 1.81 28.04 0.11
C ASP A 348 0.88 27.18 0.98
N GLN A 349 1.46 26.37 1.86
CA GLN A 349 0.76 25.52 2.83
C GLN A 349 1.03 26.03 4.24
N CYS A 350 0.07 25.79 5.14
CA CYS A 350 0.32 25.93 6.57
C CYS A 350 0.10 24.63 7.33
N LEU A 351 1.18 24.12 7.91
CA LEU A 351 1.16 22.92 8.72
C LEU A 351 0.72 23.21 10.16
N GLN A 352 -0.40 22.64 10.60
CA GLN A 352 -0.87 22.76 11.99
C GLN A 352 -0.39 21.56 12.82
N PHE A 353 0.84 21.64 13.32
CA PHE A 353 1.55 20.55 13.98
C PHE A 353 1.13 20.38 15.45
N GLN A 354 0.46 19.28 15.78
CA GLN A 354 0.07 18.99 17.16
C GLN A 354 1.21 18.33 17.94
N LEU A 355 1.57 18.87 19.10
CA LEU A 355 2.42 18.18 20.07
C LEU A 355 1.55 17.28 20.96
N SER A 356 1.84 15.99 20.93
CA SER A 356 1.21 14.96 21.77
C SER A 356 2.29 14.19 22.53
N LEU A 357 1.93 13.62 23.68
CA LEU A 357 2.84 12.85 24.56
C LEU A 357 2.69 11.36 24.35
#